data_AF-A0A962TMR6-F1
#
_entry.id   AF-A0A962TMR6-F1
#
_cell.length_a   1.000
_cell.length_b   1.000
_cell.length_c   1.000
_cell.angle_alpha   90.00
_cell.angle_beta   90.00
_cell.angle_gamma   90.00
#
_symmetry.space_group_name_H-M   'P 1'
#
loop_
_entity.id
_entity.type
_entity.pdbx_description
1 polymer ?
#
loop_
_entity_poly.entity_id
_entity_poly.type
_entity_poly.pdbx_seq_one_letter_code
_entity_poly.pdbx_strand_id
1 'polypeptide(L)'
;MNSKAKQTINLAAAIKALRGHLLEKGNRFDRGPRYEGQTKALPDVAHTVRMYEGMGYSKFMQLGEPAVYAMLGRGHREVHIFQLQDPKIREWLEDDKAALNDSAMREYLLQLSGLSESDLPVASKPQHFHISEVDGVFILTSEDAG
;
A
#
# COMPACT_ATOMS: atom_id res chain seq x y z
N MET A 1 13.41 0.66 38.21
CA MET A 1 12.24 -0.13 37.74
C MET A 1 11.82 0.45 36.40
N ASN A 2 11.87 -0.36 35.34
CA ASN A 2 11.77 0.08 33.95
C ASN A 2 10.29 0.12 33.52
N SER A 3 9.69 1.30 33.54
CA SER A 3 8.34 1.52 33.04
C SER A 3 8.35 1.43 31.52
N LYS A 4 8.15 0.23 30.96
CA LYS A 4 7.78 0.06 29.56
C LYS A 4 6.46 0.80 29.36
N ALA A 5 6.52 2.04 28.89
CA ALA A 5 5.36 2.76 28.41
C ALA A 5 4.68 1.87 27.37
N LYS A 6 3.48 1.37 27.68
CA LYS A 6 2.56 0.85 26.66
C LYS A 6 2.36 2.00 25.68
N GLN A 7 3.04 1.95 24.53
CA GLN A 7 2.75 2.86 23.44
C GLN A 7 1.30 2.61 23.05
N THR A 8 0.42 3.49 23.49
CA THR A 8 -0.94 3.55 22.98
C THR A 8 -0.81 4.01 21.53
N ILE A 9 -0.71 3.06 20.60
CA ILE A 9 -0.73 3.37 19.18
C ILE A 9 -2.13 3.88 18.88
N ASN A 10 -2.27 5.19 18.73
CA ASN A 10 -3.50 5.77 18.21
C ASN A 10 -3.58 5.55 16.69
N LEU A 11 -4.77 5.69 16.10
CA LEU A 11 -4.99 5.43 14.67
C LEU A 11 -4.04 6.25 13.77
N ALA A 12 -3.77 7.50 14.13
CA ALA A 12 -2.83 8.36 13.38
C ALA A 12 -1.40 7.80 13.39
N ALA A 13 -0.93 7.31 14.54
CA ALA A 13 0.38 6.67 14.66
C ALA A 13 0.44 5.37 13.85
N ALA A 14 -0.64 4.57 13.84
CA ALA A 14 -0.72 3.36 13.01
C ALA A 14 -0.67 3.68 11.51
N ILE A 15 -1.41 4.70 11.05
CA ILE A 15 -1.39 5.14 9.64
C ILE A 15 -0.02 5.68 9.26
N LYS A 16 0.63 6.46 10.13
CA LYS A 16 2.00 6.94 9.90
C LYS A 16 2.99 5.78 9.82
N ALA A 17 2.90 4.80 10.71
CA ALA A 17 3.75 3.61 10.70
C ALA A 17 3.55 2.78 9.42
N LEU A 18 2.30 2.59 8.98
CA LEU A 18 1.97 1.92 7.72
C LEU A 18 2.57 2.64 6.49
N ARG A 19 2.46 3.97 6.43
CA ARG A 19 3.11 4.77 5.38
C ARG A 19 4.63 4.62 5.43
N GLY A 20 5.21 4.62 6.63
CA GLY A 20 6.63 4.36 6.85
C GLY A 20 7.07 2.98 6.36
N HIS A 21 6.31 1.92 6.68
CA HIS A 21 6.54 0.54 6.24
C HIS A 21 6.62 0.42 4.72
N LEU A 22 5.65 1.01 4.00
CA LEU A 22 5.67 0.99 2.54
C LEU A 22 6.90 1.69 1.95
N LEU A 23 7.36 2.77 2.59
CA LEU A 23 8.45 3.61 2.10
C LEU A 23 9.84 3.23 2.60
N GLU A 24 9.98 2.20 3.46
CA GLU A 24 11.25 1.77 4.04
C GLU A 24 12.37 1.65 2.98
N LYS A 25 13.60 1.98 3.38
CA LYS A 25 14.72 1.99 2.44
C LYS A 25 15.00 0.57 1.96
N GLY A 26 15.01 0.41 0.64
CA GLY A 26 15.18 -0.88 -0.03
C GLY A 26 13.90 -1.40 -0.65
N ASN A 27 12.72 -0.99 -0.16
CA ASN A 27 11.45 -1.34 -0.80
C ASN A 27 11.38 -0.74 -2.20
N ARG A 28 10.76 -1.49 -3.10
CA ARG A 28 10.58 -1.09 -4.50
C ARG A 28 9.14 -1.27 -4.91
N PHE A 29 8.70 -0.41 -5.82
CA PHE A 29 7.41 -0.48 -6.48
C PHE A 29 7.62 -0.76 -7.96
N ASP A 30 6.95 -1.77 -8.49
CA ASP A 30 6.87 -2.01 -9.93
C ASP A 30 5.40 -2.15 -10.36
N ARG A 31 5.17 -2.04 -11.66
CA ARG A 31 3.85 -2.30 -12.22
C ARG A 31 3.60 -3.80 -12.17
N GLY A 32 2.54 -4.20 -11.47
CA GLY A 32 2.00 -5.53 -11.57
C GLY A 32 1.39 -5.77 -12.95
N PRO A 33 1.07 -7.03 -13.30
CA PRO A 33 0.39 -7.32 -14.55
C PRO A 33 -0.90 -6.49 -14.66
N ARG A 34 -1.01 -5.69 -15.72
CA ARG A 34 -2.28 -5.14 -16.19
C ARG A 34 -3.11 -6.32 -16.67
N TYR A 35 -4.07 -6.76 -15.89
CA TYR A 35 -4.95 -7.83 -16.36
C TYR A 35 -5.97 -7.25 -17.33
N GLU A 36 -5.63 -7.31 -18.62
CA GLU A 36 -6.59 -7.58 -19.67
C GLU A 36 -7.20 -8.98 -19.42
N GLY A 37 -8.12 -9.07 -18.46
CA GLY A 37 -8.77 -10.32 -18.06
C GLY A 37 -10.26 -10.09 -17.93
N GLN A 38 -11.05 -10.78 -18.74
CA GLN A 38 -12.50 -10.72 -18.92
C GLN A 38 -13.33 -11.04 -17.65
N THR A 39 -13.09 -10.34 -16.55
CA THR A 39 -13.76 -10.59 -15.26
C THR A 39 -14.36 -9.28 -14.78
N LYS A 40 -15.60 -9.38 -14.28
CA LYS A 40 -16.47 -8.28 -13.87
C LYS A 40 -15.70 -7.19 -13.13
N ALA A 41 -16.04 -5.95 -13.48
CA ALA A 41 -15.45 -4.78 -12.87
C ALA A 41 -15.48 -4.84 -11.33
N LEU A 42 -14.40 -4.40 -10.68
CA LEU A 42 -14.35 -4.27 -9.22
C LEU A 42 -14.84 -2.88 -8.82
N PRO A 43 -16.06 -2.73 -8.29
CA PRO A 43 -16.69 -1.42 -8.15
C PRO A 43 -16.12 -0.55 -7.03
N ASP A 44 -15.56 -1.16 -5.97
CA ASP A 44 -15.00 -0.43 -4.82
C ASP A 44 -14.05 -1.32 -3.98
N VAL A 45 -13.38 -0.69 -3.01
CA VAL A 45 -12.48 -1.34 -2.06
C VAL A 45 -13.16 -2.49 -1.30
N ALA A 46 -14.41 -2.31 -0.87
CA ALA A 46 -15.11 -3.30 -0.04
C ALA A 46 -15.43 -4.58 -0.84
N HIS A 47 -15.72 -4.46 -2.14
CA HIS A 47 -15.92 -5.60 -3.03
C HIS A 47 -14.61 -6.36 -3.25
N THR A 48 -13.50 -5.65 -3.52
CA THR A 48 -12.18 -6.26 -3.70
C THR A 48 -11.72 -6.96 -2.41
N VAL A 49 -11.95 -6.36 -1.25
CA VAL A 49 -11.71 -6.97 0.07
C VAL A 49 -12.40 -8.33 0.19
N ARG A 50 -13.70 -8.41 -0.12
CA ARG A 50 -14.47 -9.67 -0.04
C ARG A 50 -13.92 -10.74 -0.98
N MET A 51 -13.44 -10.34 -2.16
CA MET A 51 -12.79 -11.26 -3.10
C MET A 51 -11.51 -11.86 -2.49
N TYR A 52 -10.63 -11.04 -1.93
CA TYR A 52 -9.41 -11.51 -1.30
C TYR A 52 -9.68 -12.35 -0.04
N GLU A 53 -10.68 -11.98 0.77
CA GLU A 53 -11.14 -12.81 1.90
C GLU A 53 -11.60 -14.20 1.42
N GLY A 54 -12.32 -14.28 0.30
CA GLY A 54 -12.68 -15.56 -0.35
C GLY A 54 -11.48 -16.37 -0.86
N MET A 55 -10.35 -15.71 -1.13
CA MET A 55 -9.08 -16.35 -1.49
C MET A 55 -8.23 -16.75 -0.26
N GLY A 56 -8.78 -16.61 0.95
CA GLY A 56 -8.13 -16.98 2.21
C GLY A 56 -7.22 -15.91 2.81
N TYR A 57 -7.34 -14.65 2.37
CA TYR A 57 -6.68 -13.54 3.04
C TYR A 57 -7.45 -13.12 4.30
N SER A 58 -6.73 -12.75 5.34
CA SER A 58 -7.29 -12.16 6.56
C SER A 58 -7.20 -10.65 6.48
N LYS A 59 -8.32 -9.95 6.69
CA LYS A 59 -8.33 -8.48 6.76
C LYS A 59 -7.79 -8.01 8.11
N PHE A 60 -6.80 -7.13 8.07
CA PHE A 60 -6.21 -6.52 9.26
C PHE A 60 -6.78 -5.13 9.55
N MET A 61 -7.06 -4.36 8.50
CA MET A 61 -7.56 -2.98 8.62
C MET A 61 -8.45 -2.60 7.43
N GLN A 62 -9.43 -1.73 7.69
CA GLN A 62 -10.22 -1.03 6.68
C GLN A 62 -10.49 0.39 7.16
N LEU A 63 -10.36 1.38 6.27
CA LEU A 63 -10.52 2.81 6.59
C LEU A 63 -11.50 3.48 5.62
N GLY A 64 -12.29 4.43 6.15
CA GLY A 64 -13.26 5.25 5.40
C GLY A 64 -14.69 4.69 5.38
N GLU A 65 -15.66 5.59 5.19
CA GLU A 65 -17.06 5.28 4.90
C GLU A 65 -17.56 6.15 3.71
N PRO A 66 -17.71 5.58 2.48
CA PRO A 66 -17.37 4.22 2.08
C PRO A 66 -15.86 3.92 2.19
N ALA A 67 -15.48 2.64 2.19
CA ALA A 67 -14.09 2.22 2.38
C ALA A 67 -13.20 2.75 1.25
N VAL A 68 -12.11 3.44 1.62
CA VAL A 68 -11.10 3.98 0.68
C VAL A 68 -9.78 3.24 0.73
N TYR A 69 -9.57 2.44 1.77
CA TYR A 69 -8.35 1.67 1.99
C TYR A 69 -8.64 0.40 2.81
N ALA A 70 -7.94 -0.69 2.50
CA ALA A 70 -7.88 -1.89 3.30
C ALA A 70 -6.51 -2.56 3.23
N MET A 71 -6.11 -3.24 4.30
CA MET A 71 -4.90 -4.06 4.39
C MET A 71 -5.30 -5.49 4.76
N LEU A 72 -4.77 -6.45 4.02
CA LEU A 72 -4.99 -7.88 4.22
C LEU A 72 -3.67 -8.64 4.15
N GLY A 73 -3.65 -9.85 4.72
CA GLY A 73 -2.50 -10.74 4.63
C GLY A 73 -2.85 -12.21 4.53
N ARG A 74 -1.93 -12.98 3.92
CA ARG A 74 -2.00 -14.44 3.81
C ARG A 74 -0.59 -15.02 3.86
N GLY A 75 -0.23 -15.66 4.97
CA GLY A 75 1.14 -16.12 5.20
C GLY A 75 2.11 -14.94 5.20
N HIS A 76 3.07 -14.94 4.28
CA HIS A 76 4.02 -13.82 4.09
C HIS A 76 3.56 -12.77 3.07
N ARG A 77 2.41 -12.96 2.43
CA ARG A 77 1.89 -12.02 1.43
C ARG A 77 1.07 -10.94 2.09
N GLU A 78 1.38 -9.70 1.75
CA GLU A 78 0.66 -8.50 2.14
C GLU A 78 -0.09 -7.93 0.94
N VAL A 79 -1.32 -7.46 1.15
CA VAL A 79 -2.14 -6.82 0.13
C VAL A 79 -2.72 -5.52 0.68
N HIS A 80 -2.53 -4.43 -0.05
CA HIS A 80 -3.20 -3.16 0.21
C HIS A 80 -4.14 -2.84 -0.94
N ILE A 81 -5.41 -2.58 -0.62
CA ILE A 81 -6.45 -2.26 -1.58
C ILE A 81 -6.88 -0.82 -1.30
N PHE A 82 -6.85 0.04 -2.30
CA PHE A 82 -7.18 1.45 -2.10
C PHE A 82 -7.74 2.12 -3.34
N GLN A 83 -8.49 3.20 -3.13
CA GLN A 83 -8.91 4.11 -4.19
C GLN A 83 -8.08 5.40 -4.10
N LEU A 84 -7.49 5.82 -5.21
CA LEU A 84 -6.71 7.05 -5.27
C LEU A 84 -7.63 8.26 -5.39
N GLN A 85 -7.46 9.20 -4.46
CA GLN A 85 -8.08 10.52 -4.53
C GLN A 85 -7.08 11.60 -4.97
N ASP A 86 -5.79 11.33 -4.84
CA ASP A 86 -4.73 12.26 -5.20
C ASP A 86 -4.49 12.21 -6.72
N PRO A 87 -4.76 13.30 -7.46
CA PRO A 87 -4.64 13.31 -8.91
C PRO A 87 -3.18 13.15 -9.37
N LYS A 88 -2.20 13.61 -8.59
CA LYS A 88 -0.79 13.51 -8.94
C LYS A 88 -0.28 12.08 -8.80
N ILE A 89 -0.67 11.38 -7.72
CA ILE A 89 -0.33 9.95 -7.57
C ILE A 89 -1.05 9.12 -8.64
N ARG A 90 -2.30 9.46 -8.95
CA ARG A 90 -3.07 8.79 -9.99
C ARG A 90 -2.41 8.92 -11.36
N GLU A 91 -2.09 10.14 -11.78
CA GLU A 91 -1.41 10.41 -13.05
C GLU A 91 -0.07 9.66 -13.14
N TRP A 92 0.70 9.66 -12.06
CA TRP A 92 1.97 8.92 -12.00
C TRP A 92 1.80 7.40 -12.17
N LEU A 93 0.79 6.81 -11.53
CA LEU A 93 0.53 5.38 -11.65
C LEU A 93 0.00 5.00 -13.03
N GLU A 94 -0.87 5.84 -13.60
CA GLU A 94 -1.45 5.66 -14.94
C GLU A 94 -0.41 5.84 -16.07
N ASP A 95 0.65 6.65 -15.88
CA ASP A 95 1.71 6.85 -16.87
C ASP A 95 2.68 5.66 -16.93
N ASP A 96 2.46 4.74 -17.87
CA ASP A 96 3.31 3.56 -18.11
C ASP A 96 4.81 3.81 -18.29
N LYS A 97 5.21 5.05 -18.61
CA LYS A 97 6.61 5.42 -18.77
C LYS A 97 7.24 5.95 -17.49
N ALA A 98 6.43 6.31 -16.49
CA ALA A 98 6.92 6.77 -15.20
C ALA A 98 7.60 5.62 -14.45
N ALA A 99 8.78 5.92 -13.89
CA ALA A 99 9.47 4.99 -13.00
C ALA A 99 8.82 5.05 -11.62
N LEU A 100 8.30 3.93 -11.14
CA LEU A 100 7.57 3.87 -9.85
C LEU A 100 8.46 4.04 -8.61
N ASN A 101 9.78 4.15 -8.80
CA ASN A 101 10.75 4.47 -7.76
C ASN A 101 11.48 5.79 -8.06
N ASP A 102 10.88 6.69 -8.84
CA ASP A 102 11.49 8.00 -9.11
C ASP A 102 11.58 8.84 -7.82
N SER A 103 12.65 9.64 -7.72
CA SER A 103 12.95 10.39 -6.51
C SER A 103 11.93 11.49 -6.22
N ALA A 104 11.30 12.07 -7.25
CA ALA A 104 10.35 13.16 -7.09
C ALA A 104 9.03 12.66 -6.50
N MET A 105 8.55 11.49 -6.94
CA MET A 105 7.38 10.86 -6.35
C MET A 105 7.66 10.27 -4.98
N ARG A 106 8.87 9.74 -4.74
CA ARG A 106 9.29 9.35 -3.38
C ARG A 106 9.22 10.53 -2.42
N GLU A 107 9.78 11.68 -2.79
CA GLU A 107 9.74 12.90 -1.98
C GLU A 107 8.30 13.38 -1.75
N TYR A 108 7.46 13.30 -2.79
CA TYR A 108 6.05 13.66 -2.67
C TYR A 108 5.27 12.75 -1.70
N LEU A 109 5.46 11.43 -1.79
CA LEU A 109 4.84 10.46 -0.89
C LEU A 109 5.29 10.62 0.56
N LEU A 110 6.57 10.95 0.77
CA LEU A 110 7.14 11.30 2.08
C LEU A 110 6.47 12.55 2.67
N GLN A 111 6.35 13.61 1.88
CA GLN A 111 5.71 14.86 2.31
C GLN A 111 4.25 14.64 2.72
N LEU A 112 3.46 13.92 1.91
CA LEU A 112 2.06 13.57 2.24
C LEU A 112 1.95 12.70 3.51
N SER A 113 3.01 11.96 3.81
CA SER A 113 3.08 11.09 4.98
C SER A 113 3.53 11.82 6.25
N GLY A 114 3.95 13.09 6.16
CA GLY A 114 4.58 13.80 7.27
C GLY A 114 5.86 13.09 7.74
N LEU A 115 6.60 12.51 6.79
CA LEU A 115 7.84 11.78 6.97
C LEU A 115 8.96 12.44 6.16
N SER A 116 10.18 12.29 6.63
CA SER A 116 11.41 12.60 5.90
C SER A 116 12.18 11.32 5.58
N GLU A 117 13.12 11.37 4.63
CA GLU A 117 13.98 10.21 4.31
C GLU A 117 14.82 9.75 5.51
N SER A 118 15.15 10.65 6.45
CA SER A 118 15.84 10.33 7.70
C SER A 118 14.97 9.56 8.69
N ASP A 119 13.64 9.68 8.60
CA ASP A 119 12.70 8.96 9.48
C ASP A 119 12.52 7.49 9.07
N LEU A 120 12.89 7.16 7.83
CA LEU A 120 12.67 5.83 7.27
C LEU A 120 13.78 4.86 7.69
N PRO A 121 13.41 3.71 8.32
CA PRO A 121 14.37 2.67 8.60
C PRO A 121 14.82 1.98 7.30
N VAL A 122 15.95 1.29 7.38
CA VAL A 122 16.35 0.34 6.34
C VAL A 122 15.52 -0.93 6.52
N ALA A 123 14.84 -1.36 5.46
CA ALA A 123 14.02 -2.56 5.50
C ALA A 123 14.90 -3.76 5.87
N SER A 124 14.53 -4.47 6.94
CA SER A 124 15.24 -5.68 7.35
C SER A 124 15.10 -6.81 6.32
N LYS A 125 13.99 -6.80 5.58
CA LYS A 125 13.71 -7.62 4.41
C LYS A 125 13.02 -6.74 3.38
N PRO A 126 13.78 -6.14 2.44
CA PRO A 126 13.21 -5.33 1.38
C PRO A 126 12.07 -6.06 0.68
N GLN A 127 10.95 -5.37 0.49
CA GLN A 127 9.80 -5.89 -0.21
C GLN A 127 9.77 -5.35 -1.62
N HIS A 128 9.35 -6.19 -2.55
CA HIS A 128 8.96 -5.78 -3.88
C HIS A 128 7.44 -5.71 -3.96
N PHE A 129 6.92 -4.49 -4.09
CA PHE A 129 5.50 -4.25 -4.23
C PHE A 129 5.10 -4.11 -5.68
N HIS A 130 4.14 -4.90 -6.11
CA HIS A 130 3.52 -4.78 -7.43
C HIS A 130 2.22 -4.00 -7.33
N ILE A 131 2.10 -2.93 -8.12
CA ILE A 131 0.88 -2.12 -8.21
C ILE A 131 0.08 -2.55 -9.43
N SER A 132 -1.14 -3.01 -9.21
CA SER A 132 -2.14 -3.25 -10.25
C SER A 132 -3.36 -2.34 -10.04
N GLU A 133 -4.08 -2.04 -11.11
CA GLU A 133 -5.36 -1.32 -11.06
C GLU A 133 -6.46 -2.20 -11.68
N VAL A 134 -7.63 -2.20 -11.03
CA VAL A 134 -8.87 -2.77 -11.58
C VAL A 134 -10.00 -1.77 -11.36
N ASP A 135 -10.49 -1.17 -12.44
CA ASP A 135 -11.62 -0.22 -12.45
C ASP A 135 -11.53 0.89 -11.38
N GLY A 136 -10.36 1.52 -11.27
CA GLY A 136 -10.13 2.60 -10.30
C GLY A 136 -9.85 2.13 -8.87
N VAL A 137 -9.79 0.82 -8.61
CA VAL A 137 -9.27 0.23 -7.37
C VAL A 137 -7.83 -0.23 -7.60
N PHE A 138 -6.91 0.33 -6.83
CA PHE A 138 -5.51 -0.03 -6.85
C PHE A 138 -5.22 -1.12 -5.82
N ILE A 139 -4.37 -2.06 -6.21
CA ILE A 139 -3.99 -3.21 -5.42
C ILE A 139 -2.47 -3.28 -5.39
N LEU A 140 -1.90 -3.11 -4.20
CA LEU A 140 -0.49 -3.31 -3.92
C LEU A 140 -0.31 -4.72 -3.35
N THR A 141 0.48 -5.57 -4.00
CA THR A 141 0.82 -6.90 -3.48
C THR A 141 2.30 -7.00 -3.18
N SER A 142 2.68 -7.52 -2.02
CA SER A 142 4.09 -7.72 -1.68
C SER A 142 4.61 -9.09 -2.13
N GLU A 143 5.86 -9.10 -2.57
CA GLU A 143 6.71 -10.27 -2.71
C GLU A 143 8.04 -9.99 -2.02
N ASP A 144 8.64 -11.03 -1.40
CA ASP A 144 9.97 -10.90 -0.83
C ASP A 144 10.96 -10.56 -1.96
N ALA A 145 11.70 -9.44 -1.83
CA ALA A 145 12.83 -9.18 -2.69
C ALA A 145 13.97 -10.10 -2.21
N GLY A 146 14.17 -11.21 -2.93
CA GLY A 146 15.15 -12.25 -2.60
C GLY A 146 16.58 -11.77 -2.39
#